data_AF-A0A0E0KXW9-F1
#
_entry.id   AF-A0A0E0KXW9-F1
#
_cell.length_a   1.000
_cell.length_b   1.000
_cell.length_c   1.000
_cell.angle_alpha   90.00
_cell.angle_beta   90.00
_cell.angle_gamma   90.00
#
_symmetry.space_group_name_H-M   'P 1'
#
loop_
_entity.id
_entity.type
_entity.pdbx_description
1 polymer ?
#
loop_
_entity_poly.entity_id
_entity_poly.type
_entity_poly.pdbx_seq_one_letter_code
_entity_poly.pdbx_strand_id
1 'polypeptide(L)'
;MKLNGTFPAAIGKLTMLVNLQIAYNGLTSPLPSLAKLDQLQSLRIEGSTFAGPGLVPADFFTGLGTMSYVNLGNNPFSAWSFPDSLQLAKPPLINFSVDSCILTGRIPQFLATFAQRTFMSLANNKITGTVPVSLGLAPPVVLCLQNQTLFGTIEFAANLGNVQTLRLDGNNFNGRLPDFSNLTELEEIYLNNNKFTRLVPTSLLNLGKLTKVTLSENLLQGPVSSFSSKLTDVNNAPVTNSYCLPSIGDCDPRVIVLLLGTSSVRFPRVVGVLIYQRWHKPMTREVIEVEMIQVPWNPLASPGLQITFEIVERATGGFNDTN
;
A
#
# COMPACT_ATOMS: atom_id res chain seq x y z
N MET A 1 -32.25 13.03 -17.05
CA MET A 1 -31.88 13.48 -18.40
C MET A 1 -30.36 13.44 -18.49
N LYS A 2 -29.76 12.80 -19.51
CA LYS A 2 -28.30 12.82 -19.72
C LYS A 2 -27.96 13.93 -20.69
N LEU A 3 -27.14 14.89 -20.26
CA LEU A 3 -26.56 15.91 -21.13
C LEU A 3 -25.51 15.24 -22.01
N ASN A 4 -25.58 15.46 -23.32
CA ASN A 4 -24.59 14.98 -24.29
C ASN A 4 -23.95 16.18 -24.99
N GLY A 5 -22.72 16.01 -25.48
CA GLY A 5 -22.01 17.04 -26.25
C GLY A 5 -20.80 17.61 -25.50
N THR A 6 -20.43 18.85 -25.78
CA THR A 6 -19.20 19.44 -25.23
C THR A 6 -19.46 20.22 -23.94
N PHE A 7 -18.48 20.20 -23.05
CA PHE A 7 -18.43 21.11 -21.90
C PHE A 7 -18.14 22.53 -22.44
N PRO A 8 -19.02 23.53 -22.22
CA PRO A 8 -18.80 24.87 -22.73
C PRO A 8 -17.55 25.54 -22.13
N ALA A 9 -16.60 25.94 -22.99
CA ALA A 9 -15.43 26.71 -22.55
C ALA A 9 -15.80 28.05 -21.88
N ALA A 10 -17.02 28.56 -22.14
CA ALA A 10 -17.55 29.77 -21.53
C ALA A 10 -17.84 29.64 -20.02
N ILE A 11 -17.78 28.42 -19.43
CA ILE A 11 -18.01 28.21 -17.99
C ILE A 11 -17.08 29.08 -17.13
N GLY A 12 -15.84 29.32 -17.58
CA GLY A 12 -14.86 30.16 -16.88
C GLY A 12 -15.26 31.64 -16.79
N LYS A 13 -16.36 32.06 -17.43
CA LYS A 13 -16.95 33.40 -17.29
C LYS A 13 -17.95 33.50 -16.14
N LEU A 14 -18.39 32.38 -15.57
CA LEU A 14 -19.35 32.34 -14.47
C LEU A 14 -18.65 32.56 -13.12
N THR A 15 -18.00 33.71 -12.92
CA THR A 15 -17.15 33.97 -11.74
C THR A 15 -17.89 33.91 -10.39
N MET A 16 -19.22 33.99 -10.40
CA MET A 16 -20.08 33.81 -9.22
C MET A 16 -20.48 32.34 -8.96
N LEU A 17 -19.99 31.40 -9.77
CA LEU A 17 -20.36 29.98 -9.67
C LEU A 17 -19.78 29.37 -8.40
N VAL A 18 -20.66 28.91 -7.50
CA VAL A 18 -20.29 28.25 -6.24
C VAL A 18 -20.34 26.73 -6.35
N ASN A 19 -21.30 26.20 -7.10
CA ASN A 19 -21.54 24.77 -7.23
C ASN A 19 -21.66 24.37 -8.70
N LEU A 20 -20.82 23.44 -9.13
CA LEU A 20 -20.86 22.85 -10.45
C LEU A 20 -21.07 21.33 -10.33
N GLN A 21 -22.27 20.87 -10.66
CA GLN A 21 -22.64 19.46 -10.59
C GLN A 21 -23.18 18.99 -11.94
N ILE A 22 -22.39 18.17 -12.62
CA ILE A 22 -22.72 17.62 -13.94
C ILE A 22 -22.29 16.15 -14.05
N ALA A 23 -22.24 15.45 -12.92
CA ALA A 23 -21.92 14.04 -12.85
C ALA A 23 -22.86 13.18 -13.74
N TYR A 24 -22.35 12.04 -14.19
CA TYR A 24 -23.07 11.02 -14.94
C TYR A 24 -23.68 11.50 -16.26
N ASN A 25 -22.96 12.36 -16.98
CA ASN A 25 -23.35 12.90 -18.30
C ASN A 25 -22.47 12.40 -19.46
N GLY A 26 -23.00 12.49 -20.68
CA GLY A 26 -22.32 12.12 -21.93
C GLY A 26 -21.44 13.24 -22.50
N LEU A 27 -20.64 13.90 -21.67
CA LEU A 27 -19.81 15.03 -22.08
C LEU A 27 -18.59 14.53 -22.85
N THR A 28 -18.37 14.94 -24.09
CA THR A 28 -17.33 14.39 -24.98
C THR A 28 -16.15 15.33 -25.25
N SER A 29 -16.12 16.56 -24.72
CA SER A 29 -14.95 17.44 -24.85
C SER A 29 -13.92 17.18 -23.74
N PRO A 30 -12.70 17.73 -23.84
CA PRO A 30 -11.81 17.90 -22.69
C PRO A 30 -12.44 18.77 -21.59
N LEU A 31 -11.90 18.66 -20.37
CA LEU A 31 -12.29 19.48 -19.22
C LEU A 31 -11.73 20.91 -19.40
N PRO A 32 -12.55 21.98 -19.39
CA PRO A 32 -12.05 23.34 -19.53
C PRO A 32 -11.29 23.78 -18.27
N SER A 33 -10.45 24.81 -18.41
CA SER A 33 -9.83 25.46 -17.25
C SER A 33 -10.91 26.13 -16.38
N LEU A 34 -10.79 25.93 -15.07
CA LEU A 34 -11.65 26.54 -14.05
C LEU A 34 -10.91 27.62 -13.26
N ALA A 35 -9.73 28.05 -13.70
CA ALA A 35 -8.82 28.90 -12.93
C ALA A 35 -9.38 30.28 -12.51
N LYS A 36 -10.48 30.72 -13.14
CA LYS A 36 -11.16 31.99 -12.87
C LYS A 36 -12.39 31.87 -11.95
N LEU A 37 -12.71 30.65 -11.50
CA LEU A 37 -13.86 30.37 -10.65
C LEU A 37 -13.44 30.34 -9.18
N ASP A 38 -13.00 31.48 -8.68
CA ASP A 38 -12.46 31.64 -7.32
C ASP A 38 -13.52 31.47 -6.20
N GLN A 39 -14.80 31.59 -6.54
CA GLN A 39 -15.94 31.31 -5.65
C GLN A 39 -16.36 29.83 -5.64
N LEU A 40 -15.76 28.98 -6.47
CA LEU A 40 -16.19 27.59 -6.61
C LEU A 40 -15.84 26.80 -5.34
N GLN A 41 -16.87 26.21 -4.73
CA GLN A 41 -16.75 25.42 -3.51
C GLN A 41 -16.96 23.93 -3.78
N SER A 42 -17.85 23.59 -4.73
CA SER A 42 -18.19 22.21 -5.06
C SER A 42 -18.08 21.94 -6.55
N LEU A 43 -17.31 20.92 -6.90
CA LEU A 43 -17.14 20.42 -8.26
C LEU A 43 -17.39 18.91 -8.30
N ARG A 44 -18.45 18.52 -9.00
CA ARG A 44 -18.88 17.13 -9.16
C ARG A 44 -19.07 16.81 -10.63
N ILE A 45 -18.10 16.13 -11.20
CA ILE A 45 -18.08 15.75 -12.63
C ILE A 45 -17.90 14.25 -12.82
N GLU A 46 -18.11 13.46 -11.77
CA GLU A 46 -17.85 12.02 -11.77
C GLU A 46 -18.68 11.26 -12.81
N GLY A 47 -18.12 10.18 -13.36
CA GLY A 47 -18.86 9.28 -14.26
C GLY A 47 -19.27 9.92 -15.60
N SER A 48 -18.55 10.93 -16.08
CA SER A 48 -18.81 11.59 -17.35
C SER A 48 -17.92 11.04 -18.48
N THR A 49 -18.42 10.99 -19.70
CA THR A 49 -17.69 10.35 -20.82
C THR A 49 -16.72 11.29 -21.54
N PHE A 50 -15.87 12.03 -20.81
CA PHE A 50 -14.94 13.01 -21.40
C PHE A 50 -14.14 12.37 -22.53
N ALA A 51 -14.30 12.82 -23.78
CA ALA A 51 -13.60 12.20 -24.90
C ALA A 51 -12.29 12.93 -25.19
N GLY A 52 -11.25 12.15 -25.50
CA GLY A 52 -9.99 12.64 -26.02
C GLY A 52 -8.80 12.51 -25.06
N PRO A 53 -7.58 12.52 -25.60
CA PRO A 53 -6.38 12.27 -24.82
C PRO A 53 -5.89 13.53 -24.08
N GLY A 54 -6.34 13.72 -22.83
CA GLY A 54 -5.81 14.74 -21.90
C GLY A 54 -6.56 16.07 -21.95
N LEU A 55 -6.68 16.85 -20.89
CA LEU A 55 -5.97 16.87 -19.63
C LEU A 55 -7.01 17.17 -18.52
N VAL A 56 -6.74 16.74 -17.28
CA VAL A 56 -7.01 17.66 -16.17
C VAL A 56 -6.01 18.80 -16.40
N PRO A 57 -6.44 20.02 -16.83
CA PRO A 57 -5.50 21.07 -17.22
C PRO A 57 -4.44 21.32 -16.13
N ALA A 58 -3.20 21.67 -16.50
CA ALA A 58 -2.15 21.92 -15.50
C ALA A 58 -2.52 23.07 -14.54
N ASP A 59 -3.34 24.00 -15.01
CA ASP A 59 -3.91 25.12 -14.26
C ASP A 59 -5.28 24.82 -13.66
N PHE A 60 -5.78 23.58 -13.77
CA PHE A 60 -7.15 23.23 -13.35
C PHE A 60 -7.43 23.56 -11.89
N PHE A 61 -6.44 23.36 -11.02
CA PHE A 61 -6.54 23.65 -9.60
C PHE A 61 -6.04 25.06 -9.23
N THR A 62 -5.59 25.86 -10.20
CA THR A 62 -5.16 27.24 -9.96
C THR A 62 -6.34 28.08 -9.50
N GLY A 63 -6.17 28.88 -8.45
CA GLY A 63 -7.22 29.80 -7.98
C GLY A 63 -8.40 29.14 -7.26
N LEU A 64 -8.43 27.81 -7.12
CA LEU A 64 -9.48 27.05 -6.45
C LEU A 64 -9.38 27.09 -4.90
N GLY A 65 -9.01 28.24 -4.32
CA GLY A 65 -8.72 28.38 -2.89
C GLY A 65 -9.92 28.17 -1.95
N THR A 66 -11.15 28.21 -2.47
CA THR A 66 -12.39 28.03 -1.71
C THR A 66 -12.98 26.62 -1.80
N MET A 67 -12.36 25.73 -2.59
CA MET A 67 -12.87 24.38 -2.83
C MET A 67 -12.93 23.55 -1.55
N SER A 68 -14.10 22.98 -1.30
CA SER A 68 -14.35 22.04 -0.20
C SER A 68 -14.68 20.64 -0.72
N TYR A 69 -15.31 20.53 -1.89
CA TYR A 69 -15.74 19.25 -2.46
C TYR A 69 -15.28 19.11 -3.92
N VAL A 70 -14.42 18.14 -4.18
CA VAL A 70 -13.96 17.76 -5.52
C VAL A 70 -14.25 16.29 -5.75
N ASN A 71 -15.01 15.97 -6.80
CA ASN A 71 -15.14 14.62 -7.31
C ASN A 71 -14.96 14.59 -8.83
N LEU A 72 -13.82 14.04 -9.27
CA LEU A 72 -13.49 13.82 -10.67
C LEU A 72 -13.55 12.34 -11.06
N GLY A 73 -13.98 11.46 -10.17
CA GLY A 73 -13.82 10.02 -10.32
C GLY A 73 -14.55 9.41 -11.52
N ASN A 74 -14.10 8.23 -11.95
CA ASN A 74 -14.72 7.44 -13.02
C ASN A 74 -14.85 8.21 -14.34
N ASN A 75 -13.83 8.99 -14.68
CA ASN A 75 -13.72 9.70 -15.95
C ASN A 75 -12.55 9.12 -16.76
N PRO A 76 -12.70 8.92 -18.08
CA PRO A 76 -11.68 8.29 -18.92
C PRO A 76 -10.56 9.29 -19.29
N PHE A 77 -10.00 9.98 -18.29
CA PHE A 77 -8.90 10.91 -18.49
C PHE A 77 -7.66 10.19 -19.03
N SER A 78 -6.80 10.92 -19.75
CA SER A 78 -5.43 10.44 -19.99
C SER A 78 -4.59 10.51 -18.74
N ALA A 79 -3.47 9.78 -18.75
CA ALA A 79 -2.52 9.81 -17.63
C ALA A 79 -2.11 11.24 -17.27
N TRP A 80 -2.18 11.56 -15.98
CA TRP A 80 -1.82 12.86 -15.42
C TRP A 80 -1.20 12.68 -14.04
N SER A 81 -0.63 13.73 -13.48
CA SER A 81 -0.09 13.77 -12.12
C SER A 81 -0.58 15.02 -11.39
N PHE A 82 -0.53 15.01 -10.06
CA PHE A 82 -0.85 16.21 -9.29
C PHE A 82 0.03 17.40 -9.74
N PRO A 83 -0.56 18.55 -10.09
CA PRO A 83 0.20 19.74 -10.47
C PRO A 83 0.67 20.53 -9.25
N ASP A 84 1.81 21.21 -9.35
CA ASP A 84 2.36 22.06 -8.27
C ASP A 84 1.44 23.23 -7.90
N SER A 85 0.58 23.67 -8.82
CA SER A 85 -0.44 24.70 -8.57
C SER A 85 -1.39 24.32 -7.43
N LEU A 86 -1.64 23.03 -7.23
CA LEU A 86 -2.48 22.52 -6.15
C LEU A 86 -1.82 22.71 -4.76
N GLN A 87 -0.49 22.68 -4.69
CA GLN A 87 0.25 23.01 -3.46
C GLN A 87 0.09 24.48 -3.08
N LEU A 88 0.05 25.39 -4.06
CA LEU A 88 -0.05 26.83 -3.83
C LEU A 88 -1.45 27.24 -3.38
N ALA A 89 -2.49 26.62 -3.93
CA ALA A 89 -3.88 26.99 -3.64
C ALA A 89 -4.34 26.64 -2.21
N LYS A 90 -3.77 25.59 -1.59
CA LYS A 90 -4.11 25.09 -0.24
C LYS A 90 -5.62 25.12 0.11
N PRO A 91 -6.52 24.61 -0.76
CA PRO A 91 -7.94 24.63 -0.49
C PRO A 91 -8.31 23.86 0.79
N PRO A 92 -9.36 24.28 1.51
CA PRO A 92 -9.91 23.55 2.66
C PRO A 92 -10.71 22.33 2.18
N LEU A 93 -10.05 21.39 1.49
CA LEU A 93 -10.70 20.22 0.92
C LEU A 93 -11.23 19.32 2.04
N ILE A 94 -12.55 19.17 2.06
CA ILE A 94 -13.29 18.28 2.93
C ILE A 94 -13.45 16.92 2.25
N ASN A 95 -13.84 16.92 0.98
CA ASN A 95 -14.03 15.72 0.17
C ASN A 95 -13.21 15.84 -1.11
N PHE A 96 -12.29 14.89 -1.32
CA PHE A 96 -11.46 14.82 -2.50
C PHE A 96 -11.47 13.39 -3.06
N SER A 97 -12.09 13.21 -4.23
CA SER A 97 -12.06 11.94 -4.97
C SER A 97 -11.59 12.16 -6.40
N VAL A 98 -10.60 11.36 -6.79
CA VAL A 98 -10.08 11.25 -8.17
C VAL A 98 -9.91 9.78 -8.55
N ASP A 99 -10.88 8.95 -8.17
CA ASP A 99 -10.84 7.51 -8.37
C ASP A 99 -10.94 7.14 -9.84
N SER A 100 -10.21 6.12 -10.29
CA SER A 100 -10.30 5.61 -11.67
C SER A 100 -10.07 6.71 -12.73
N CYS A 101 -9.07 7.58 -12.50
CA CYS A 101 -8.74 8.74 -13.34
C CYS A 101 -7.40 8.62 -14.07
N ILE A 102 -6.77 7.44 -14.08
CA ILE A 102 -5.42 7.20 -14.64
C ILE A 102 -4.38 8.16 -14.02
N LEU A 103 -4.54 8.53 -12.74
CA LEU A 103 -3.55 9.33 -12.02
C LEU A 103 -2.25 8.55 -11.85
N THR A 104 -1.12 9.18 -12.14
CA THR A 104 0.24 8.60 -12.14
C THR A 104 1.17 9.42 -11.24
N GLY A 105 2.43 9.00 -11.15
CA GLY A 105 3.41 9.67 -10.29
C GLY A 105 3.32 9.20 -8.85
N ARG A 106 3.73 10.06 -7.91
CA ARG A 106 3.76 9.76 -6.47
C ARG A 106 2.69 10.56 -5.72
N ILE A 107 2.31 10.09 -4.54
CA ILE A 107 1.50 10.88 -3.59
C ILE A 107 2.39 12.02 -3.06
N PRO A 108 2.08 13.30 -3.34
CA PRO A 108 2.95 14.39 -2.92
C PRO A 108 2.70 14.75 -1.46
N GLN A 109 3.77 15.15 -0.76
CA GLN A 109 3.73 15.52 0.65
C GLN A 109 2.75 16.68 0.93
N PHE A 110 2.57 17.61 -0.01
CA PHE A 110 1.66 18.73 0.18
C PHE A 110 0.21 18.31 0.35
N LEU A 111 -0.18 17.09 -0.08
CA LEU A 111 -1.54 16.60 0.20
C LEU A 111 -1.78 16.61 1.70
N ALA A 112 -0.78 16.37 2.55
CA ALA A 112 -0.94 16.45 4.00
C ALA A 112 -1.46 17.82 4.49
N THR A 113 -1.21 18.91 3.75
CA THR A 113 -1.48 20.28 4.21
C THR A 113 -2.95 20.70 4.16
N PHE A 114 -3.85 19.96 3.51
CA PHE A 114 -5.28 20.29 3.56
C PHE A 114 -5.89 19.92 4.91
N ALA A 115 -6.22 20.92 5.71
CA ALA A 115 -6.46 20.77 7.15
C ALA A 115 -7.86 20.22 7.54
N GLN A 116 -8.78 19.99 6.58
CA GLN A 116 -10.19 19.71 6.88
C GLN A 116 -10.76 18.46 6.22
N ARG A 117 -9.92 17.48 5.88
CA ARG A 117 -10.38 16.30 5.13
C ARG A 117 -11.28 15.40 5.97
N THR A 118 -12.46 15.14 5.45
CA THR A 118 -13.31 14.03 5.89
C THR A 118 -13.09 12.81 4.99
N PHE A 119 -13.02 13.00 3.67
CA PHE A 119 -12.94 11.91 2.70
C PHE A 119 -11.83 12.16 1.67
N MET A 120 -10.92 11.20 1.53
CA MET A 120 -9.90 11.22 0.49
C MET A 120 -9.83 9.86 -0.21
N SER A 121 -10.07 9.86 -1.51
CA SER A 121 -9.98 8.65 -2.33
C SER A 121 -9.19 8.89 -3.61
N LEU A 122 -8.13 8.08 -3.78
CA LEU A 122 -7.25 8.04 -4.95
C LEU A 122 -7.26 6.64 -5.59
N ALA A 123 -8.30 5.85 -5.33
CA ALA A 123 -8.37 4.44 -5.65
C ALA A 123 -8.37 4.15 -7.17
N ASN A 124 -7.91 2.96 -7.56
CA ASN A 124 -7.97 2.47 -8.94
C ASN A 124 -7.28 3.37 -10.00
N ASN A 125 -6.26 4.11 -9.60
CA ASN A 125 -5.29 4.81 -10.42
C ASN A 125 -3.97 4.02 -10.62
N LYS A 126 -2.94 4.68 -11.15
CA LYS A 126 -1.60 4.13 -11.45
C LYS A 126 -0.50 4.82 -10.63
N ILE A 127 -0.81 5.21 -9.39
CA ILE A 127 0.15 5.87 -8.49
C ILE A 127 1.22 4.85 -8.07
N THR A 128 2.45 5.31 -7.93
CA THR A 128 3.61 4.51 -7.50
C THR A 128 4.38 5.22 -6.38
N GLY A 129 5.42 4.59 -5.86
CA GLY A 129 6.22 5.10 -4.75
C GLY A 129 5.63 4.75 -3.38
N THR A 130 6.17 5.39 -2.35
CA THR A 130 5.72 5.26 -0.96
C THR A 130 4.63 6.28 -0.63
N VAL A 131 3.88 6.01 0.44
CA VAL A 131 2.96 6.99 1.02
C VAL A 131 3.75 7.90 1.97
N PRO A 132 3.72 9.24 1.81
CA PRO A 132 4.41 10.15 2.72
C PRO A 132 3.88 10.03 4.15
N VAL A 133 4.78 9.93 5.13
CA VAL A 133 4.42 9.89 6.57
C VAL A 133 3.59 11.10 7.00
N SER A 134 3.81 12.24 6.34
CA SER A 134 3.08 13.48 6.55
C SER A 134 1.57 13.35 6.32
N LEU A 135 1.11 12.38 5.52
CA LEU A 135 -0.32 12.18 5.28
C LEU A 135 -1.08 11.86 6.59
N GLY A 136 -0.38 11.31 7.58
CA GLY A 136 -0.89 11.09 8.93
C GLY A 136 -1.06 12.35 9.79
N LEU A 137 -0.52 13.51 9.38
CA LEU A 137 -0.60 14.75 10.19
C LEU A 137 -1.96 15.44 10.13
N ALA A 138 -2.77 15.16 9.11
CA ALA A 138 -4.13 15.65 8.97
C ALA A 138 -5.00 14.49 8.44
N PRO A 139 -5.33 13.54 9.32
CA PRO A 139 -5.93 12.29 8.91
C PRO A 139 -7.38 12.50 8.45
N PRO A 140 -7.77 11.97 7.28
CA PRO A 140 -9.19 11.93 6.90
C PRO A 140 -9.94 10.89 7.75
N VAL A 141 -11.27 11.00 7.77
CA VAL A 141 -12.14 9.97 8.33
C VAL A 141 -12.14 8.73 7.43
N VAL A 142 -12.10 8.92 6.10
CA VAL A 142 -11.99 7.84 5.12
C VAL A 142 -10.78 8.07 4.21
N LEU A 143 -9.87 7.09 4.17
CA LEU A 143 -8.73 7.06 3.27
C LEU A 143 -8.77 5.84 2.38
N CYS A 144 -8.86 6.07 1.07
CA CYS A 144 -8.90 5.03 0.05
C CYS A 144 -7.72 5.16 -0.92
N LEU A 145 -6.77 4.22 -0.85
CA LEU A 145 -5.58 4.12 -1.70
C LEU A 145 -5.46 2.73 -2.37
N GLN A 146 -6.57 2.00 -2.48
CA GLN A 146 -6.57 0.63 -3.00
C GLN A 146 -6.29 0.54 -4.51
N ASN A 147 -5.83 -0.63 -4.94
CA ASN A 147 -5.58 -1.00 -6.33
C ASN A 147 -4.63 -0.03 -7.06
N GLN A 148 -3.49 0.27 -6.44
CA GLN A 148 -2.39 1.08 -7.03
C GLN A 148 -1.12 0.22 -7.23
N THR A 149 0.00 0.88 -7.51
CA THR A 149 1.34 0.27 -7.49
C THR A 149 2.19 0.82 -6.33
N LEU A 150 1.56 1.22 -5.24
CA LEU A 150 2.24 1.77 -4.06
C LEU A 150 3.05 0.67 -3.35
N PHE A 151 4.18 1.03 -2.75
CA PHE A 151 5.07 0.09 -2.05
C PHE A 151 5.72 0.71 -0.80
N GLY A 152 6.48 -0.11 -0.08
CA GLY A 152 7.14 0.28 1.17
C GLY A 152 6.28 -0.02 2.40
N THR A 153 6.71 0.48 3.56
CA THR A 153 5.99 0.30 4.83
C THR A 153 4.84 1.30 4.97
N ILE A 154 3.88 1.00 5.84
CA ILE A 154 2.70 1.83 6.10
C ILE A 154 2.80 2.60 7.43
N GLU A 155 4.01 3.03 7.84
CA GLU A 155 4.24 3.74 9.11
C GLU A 155 3.37 5.02 9.24
N PHE A 156 2.99 5.65 8.12
CA PHE A 156 2.04 6.77 8.12
C PHE A 156 0.69 6.43 8.77
N ALA A 157 0.27 5.17 8.68
CA ALA A 157 -1.02 4.70 9.16
C ALA A 157 -1.13 4.80 10.69
N ALA A 158 -0.01 4.70 11.43
CA ALA A 158 0.03 4.82 12.89
C ALA A 158 -0.44 6.20 13.41
N ASN A 159 -0.42 7.21 12.55
CA ASN A 159 -0.79 8.59 12.89
C ASN A 159 -2.22 8.95 12.45
N LEU A 160 -3.00 8.00 11.93
CA LEU A 160 -4.35 8.25 11.42
C LEU A 160 -5.42 8.25 12.53
N GLY A 161 -5.24 9.03 13.60
CA GLY A 161 -6.04 8.90 14.83
C GLY A 161 -7.57 9.03 14.68
N ASN A 162 -8.05 9.77 13.67
CA ASN A 162 -9.47 9.99 13.40
C ASN A 162 -10.04 9.11 12.26
N VAL A 163 -9.23 8.21 11.68
CA VAL A 163 -9.68 7.40 10.55
C VAL A 163 -10.67 6.34 11.00
N GLN A 164 -11.80 6.24 10.32
CA GLN A 164 -12.81 5.20 10.48
C GLN A 164 -12.68 4.12 9.42
N THR A 165 -12.28 4.48 8.20
CA THR A 165 -12.09 3.54 7.10
C THR A 165 -10.73 3.73 6.42
N LEU A 166 -9.91 2.69 6.41
CA LEU A 166 -8.61 2.67 5.77
C LEU A 166 -8.54 1.54 4.74
N ARG A 167 -8.43 1.90 3.46
CA ARG A 167 -8.31 0.94 2.35
C ARG A 167 -6.95 1.05 1.67
N LEU A 168 -6.12 0.03 1.87
CA LEU A 168 -4.78 -0.10 1.27
C LEU A 168 -4.67 -1.38 0.42
N ASP A 169 -5.78 -2.08 0.21
CA ASP A 169 -5.84 -3.37 -0.50
C ASP A 169 -5.35 -3.28 -1.96
N GLY A 170 -4.81 -4.37 -2.49
CA GLY A 170 -4.37 -4.43 -3.90
C GLY A 170 -3.19 -3.51 -4.21
N ASN A 171 -2.14 -3.59 -3.41
CA ASN A 171 -0.91 -2.80 -3.55
C ASN A 171 0.34 -3.68 -3.41
N ASN A 172 1.51 -3.07 -3.35
CA ASN A 172 2.79 -3.74 -3.09
C ASN A 172 3.40 -3.33 -1.74
N PHE A 173 2.58 -2.95 -0.75
CA PHE A 173 3.08 -2.61 0.59
C PHE A 173 3.74 -3.81 1.25
N ASN A 174 4.78 -3.56 2.04
CA ASN A 174 5.62 -4.61 2.63
C ASN A 174 6.08 -4.24 4.06
N GLY A 175 6.89 -5.13 4.64
CA GLY A 175 7.36 -4.97 6.02
C GLY A 175 6.28 -5.34 7.04
N ARG A 176 6.48 -4.92 8.29
CA ARG A 176 5.54 -5.18 9.38
C ARG A 176 4.37 -4.20 9.35
N LEU A 177 3.24 -4.61 9.91
CA LEU A 177 2.17 -3.68 10.28
C LEU A 177 2.64 -2.81 11.48
N PRO A 178 2.35 -1.51 11.48
CA PRO A 178 2.76 -0.60 12.54
C PRO A 178 1.88 -0.76 13.78
N ASP A 179 2.19 0.00 14.83
CA ASP A 179 1.31 0.09 15.99
C ASP A 179 0.06 0.90 15.67
N PHE A 180 -1.12 0.28 15.80
CA PHE A 180 -2.41 0.91 15.56
C PHE A 180 -3.11 1.42 16.82
N SER A 181 -2.43 1.48 17.97
CA SER A 181 -3.04 1.87 19.25
C SER A 181 -3.73 3.24 19.24
N ASN A 182 -3.30 4.16 18.35
CA ASN A 182 -3.87 5.50 18.21
C ASN A 182 -5.15 5.54 17.34
N LEU A 183 -5.47 4.48 16.60
CA LEU A 183 -6.59 4.47 15.64
C LEU A 183 -7.89 4.07 16.38
N THR A 184 -8.20 4.81 17.42
CA THR A 184 -9.33 4.51 18.34
C THR A 184 -10.69 4.60 17.68
N GLU A 185 -10.79 5.31 16.54
CA GLU A 185 -12.00 5.48 15.74
C GLU A 185 -12.12 4.48 14.59
N LEU A 186 -11.13 3.61 14.37
CA LEU A 186 -11.10 2.73 13.20
C LEU A 186 -12.17 1.63 13.27
N GLU A 187 -13.01 1.60 12.24
CA GLU A 187 -14.11 0.64 12.07
C GLU A 187 -13.79 -0.40 11.00
N GLU A 188 -13.14 0.01 9.91
CA GLU A 188 -12.84 -0.86 8.78
C GLU A 188 -11.40 -0.68 8.28
N ILE A 189 -10.66 -1.80 8.16
CA ILE A 189 -9.32 -1.81 7.58
C ILE A 189 -9.15 -2.92 6.54
N TYR A 190 -8.66 -2.53 5.37
CA TYR A 190 -8.48 -3.45 4.24
C TYR A 190 -7.00 -3.45 3.84
N LEU A 191 -6.32 -4.57 4.09
CA LEU A 191 -4.88 -4.74 3.86
C LEU A 191 -4.58 -5.92 2.93
N ASN A 192 -5.62 -6.60 2.43
CA ASN A 192 -5.45 -7.78 1.60
C ASN A 192 -4.73 -7.48 0.28
N ASN A 193 -4.16 -8.52 -0.33
CA ASN A 193 -3.44 -8.44 -1.60
C ASN A 193 -2.29 -7.41 -1.54
N ASN A 194 -1.36 -7.66 -0.62
CA ASN A 194 -0.13 -6.91 -0.38
C ASN A 194 1.01 -7.90 -0.07
N LYS A 195 2.13 -7.40 0.48
CA LYS A 195 3.32 -8.19 0.85
C LYS A 195 3.70 -7.96 2.31
N PHE A 196 2.73 -7.71 3.19
CA PHE A 196 3.00 -7.52 4.62
C PHE A 196 3.58 -8.80 5.24
N THR A 197 4.54 -8.64 6.13
CA THR A 197 5.25 -9.73 6.81
C THR A 197 5.14 -9.57 8.33
N ARG A 198 5.70 -10.52 9.07
CA ARG A 198 5.70 -10.54 10.55
C ARG A 198 4.29 -10.75 11.14
N LEU A 199 4.22 -10.62 12.46
CA LEU A 199 3.01 -10.84 13.26
C LEU A 199 1.99 -9.71 13.04
N VAL A 200 0.72 -10.06 13.12
CA VAL A 200 -0.35 -9.08 13.29
C VAL A 200 -0.20 -8.44 14.69
N PRO A 201 -0.10 -7.11 14.80
CA PRO A 201 0.13 -6.45 16.08
C PRO A 201 -1.09 -6.55 17.00
N THR A 202 -0.86 -6.75 18.29
CA THR A 202 -1.92 -6.83 19.30
C THR A 202 -2.75 -5.55 19.37
N SER A 203 -2.18 -4.41 19.00
CA SER A 203 -2.94 -3.16 18.92
C SER A 203 -4.02 -3.16 17.85
N LEU A 204 -3.85 -3.90 16.73
CA LEU A 204 -4.93 -4.10 15.76
C LEU A 204 -6.02 -5.01 16.32
N LEU A 205 -5.62 -6.08 17.03
CA LEU A 205 -6.55 -7.06 17.61
C LEU A 205 -7.45 -6.45 18.70
N ASN A 206 -6.95 -5.42 19.39
CA ASN A 206 -7.58 -4.80 20.54
C ASN A 206 -8.38 -3.53 20.21
N LEU A 207 -8.53 -3.15 18.94
CA LEU A 207 -9.32 -1.99 18.56
C LEU A 207 -10.81 -2.22 18.82
N GLY A 208 -11.38 -1.44 19.75
CA GLY A 208 -12.74 -1.66 20.25
C GLY A 208 -13.86 -1.33 19.27
N LYS A 209 -13.61 -0.48 18.27
CA LYS A 209 -14.59 -0.09 17.23
C LYS A 209 -14.46 -0.88 15.94
N LEU A 210 -13.40 -1.69 15.79
CA LEU A 210 -13.16 -2.42 14.57
C LEU A 210 -14.31 -3.42 14.33
N THR A 211 -14.88 -3.40 13.14
CA THR A 211 -15.94 -4.29 12.69
C THR A 211 -15.55 -5.11 11.46
N LYS A 212 -14.59 -4.61 10.67
CA LYS A 212 -14.12 -5.28 9.46
C LYS A 212 -12.62 -5.20 9.30
N VAL A 213 -12.02 -6.36 9.01
CA VAL A 213 -10.59 -6.51 8.75
C VAL A 213 -10.39 -7.48 7.60
N THR A 214 -9.47 -7.18 6.69
CA THR A 214 -9.04 -8.13 5.65
C THR A 214 -7.51 -8.20 5.60
N LEU A 215 -6.96 -9.39 5.87
CA LEU A 215 -5.51 -9.64 5.91
C LEU A 215 -5.03 -10.67 4.88
N SER A 216 -5.95 -11.27 4.13
CA SER A 216 -5.63 -12.32 3.13
C SER A 216 -4.65 -11.85 2.06
N GLU A 217 -4.00 -12.80 1.39
CA GLU A 217 -3.08 -12.51 0.28
C GLU A 217 -1.95 -11.57 0.70
N ASN A 218 -1.20 -12.01 1.72
CA ASN A 218 -0.04 -11.33 2.28
C ASN A 218 1.05 -12.36 2.62
N LEU A 219 2.06 -11.98 3.40
CA LEU A 219 3.13 -12.84 3.87
C LEU A 219 3.21 -12.81 5.41
N LEU A 220 2.06 -12.58 6.08
CA LEU A 220 1.99 -12.48 7.54
C LEU A 220 2.33 -13.82 8.19
N GLN A 221 2.94 -13.76 9.37
CA GLN A 221 3.53 -14.90 10.06
C GLN A 221 2.99 -15.03 11.48
N GLY A 222 3.32 -16.17 12.11
CA GLY A 222 2.97 -16.46 13.49
C GLY A 222 1.59 -17.07 13.64
N PRO A 223 1.04 -17.11 14.86
CA PRO A 223 -0.28 -17.65 15.10
C PRO A 223 -1.34 -16.92 14.26
N VAL A 224 -2.31 -17.66 13.74
CA VAL A 224 -3.49 -17.07 13.11
C VAL A 224 -4.12 -16.09 14.10
N SER A 225 -4.27 -14.83 13.70
CA SER A 225 -4.87 -13.79 14.54
C SER A 225 -6.33 -14.13 14.85
N SER A 226 -6.65 -14.24 16.13
CA SER A 226 -8.03 -14.38 16.59
C SER A 226 -8.58 -12.99 16.94
N PHE A 227 -9.44 -12.49 16.06
CA PHE A 227 -10.23 -11.30 16.34
C PHE A 227 -11.47 -11.65 17.17
N SER A 228 -12.04 -10.68 17.88
CA SER A 228 -13.28 -10.90 18.65
C SER A 228 -14.39 -11.47 17.75
N SER A 229 -15.34 -12.23 18.31
CA SER A 229 -16.38 -12.93 17.54
C SER A 229 -17.33 -12.02 16.73
N LYS A 230 -17.22 -10.70 16.87
CA LYS A 230 -17.96 -9.68 16.09
C LYS A 230 -17.24 -9.25 14.81
N LEU A 231 -15.96 -9.61 14.69
CA LEU A 231 -15.08 -9.24 13.59
C LEU A 231 -15.06 -10.35 12.56
N THR A 232 -15.53 -10.03 11.35
CA THR A 232 -15.37 -10.92 10.22
C THR A 232 -14.02 -10.61 9.58
N ASP A 233 -13.00 -11.46 9.80
CA ASP A 233 -11.92 -11.55 8.81
C ASP A 233 -12.53 -12.22 7.57
N VAL A 234 -12.88 -11.38 6.59
CA VAL A 234 -13.70 -11.78 5.44
C VAL A 234 -13.03 -12.89 4.63
N ASN A 235 -11.71 -13.10 4.77
CA ASN A 235 -10.94 -13.97 3.90
C ASN A 235 -9.91 -14.82 4.67
N ASN A 236 -10.31 -15.43 5.80
CA ASN A 236 -9.49 -16.31 6.65
C ASN A 236 -8.94 -17.60 5.96
N ALA A 237 -8.81 -17.62 4.63
CA ALA A 237 -8.20 -18.68 3.85
C ALA A 237 -6.70 -18.80 4.23
N PRO A 238 -6.30 -19.88 4.95
CA PRO A 238 -4.92 -20.06 5.45
C PRO A 238 -3.88 -20.11 4.33
N VAL A 239 -4.31 -20.39 3.11
CA VAL A 239 -3.47 -20.65 1.93
C VAL A 239 -2.72 -19.42 1.42
N THR A 240 -3.10 -18.22 1.88
CA THR A 240 -2.60 -16.95 1.32
C THR A 240 -1.67 -16.18 2.24
N ASN A 241 -1.43 -16.66 3.46
CA ASN A 241 -0.49 -16.09 4.44
C ASN A 241 0.43 -17.20 4.97
N SER A 242 1.51 -16.82 5.66
CA SER A 242 2.49 -17.76 6.24
C SER A 242 2.23 -18.01 7.74
N TYR A 243 0.96 -18.13 8.13
CA TYR A 243 0.59 -18.39 9.52
C TYR A 243 1.02 -19.79 9.97
N CYS A 244 1.37 -19.92 11.25
CA CYS A 244 1.59 -21.21 11.88
C CYS A 244 0.28 -22.01 11.85
N LEU A 245 0.37 -23.26 11.39
CA LEU A 245 -0.76 -24.18 11.44
C LEU A 245 -1.12 -24.50 12.91
N PRO A 246 -2.41 -24.63 13.26
CA PRO A 246 -2.84 -24.98 14.61
C PRO A 246 -2.39 -26.38 15.05
N SER A 247 -2.09 -27.26 14.09
CA SER A 247 -1.40 -28.54 14.29
C SER A 247 -0.06 -28.51 13.56
N ILE A 248 0.96 -29.20 14.08
CA ILE A 248 2.21 -29.42 13.36
C ILE A 248 1.87 -30.06 12.01
N GLY A 249 2.07 -29.31 10.92
CA GLY A 249 2.02 -29.83 9.55
C GLY A 249 3.42 -30.16 9.05
N ASP A 250 3.51 -30.69 7.84
CA ASP A 250 4.79 -30.88 7.17
C ASP A 250 5.56 -29.54 7.11
N CYS A 251 6.86 -29.58 7.38
CA CYS A 251 7.70 -28.38 7.35
C CYS A 251 7.57 -27.67 5.98
N ASP A 252 7.50 -26.33 5.98
CA ASP A 252 7.50 -25.55 4.74
C ASP A 252 8.68 -26.01 3.85
N PRO A 253 8.45 -26.42 2.60
CA PRO A 253 9.50 -26.92 1.72
C PRO A 253 10.70 -25.98 1.59
N ARG A 254 10.52 -24.66 1.75
CA ARG A 254 11.61 -23.67 1.77
C ARG A 254 12.44 -23.77 3.04
N VAL A 255 11.81 -24.02 4.19
CA VAL A 255 12.50 -24.31 5.45
C VAL A 255 13.18 -25.66 5.40
N ILE A 256 12.58 -26.67 4.77
CA ILE A 256 13.24 -27.95 4.48
C ILE A 256 14.45 -27.73 3.58
N VAL A 257 14.35 -26.95 2.50
CA VAL A 257 15.48 -26.63 1.61
C VAL A 257 16.56 -25.86 2.36
N LEU A 258 16.20 -24.93 3.25
CA LEU A 258 17.15 -24.23 4.12
C LEU A 258 17.82 -25.19 5.10
N LEU A 259 17.06 -26.09 5.74
CA LEU A 259 17.56 -27.10 6.67
C LEU A 259 18.42 -28.17 5.96
N LEU A 260 18.09 -28.55 4.73
CA LEU A 260 18.87 -29.47 3.91
C LEU A 260 20.15 -28.80 3.40
N GLY A 261 20.07 -27.54 2.97
CA GLY A 261 21.24 -26.73 2.60
C GLY A 261 22.18 -26.49 3.79
N THR A 262 21.63 -26.27 4.98
CA THR A 262 22.43 -26.10 6.22
C THR A 262 22.92 -27.43 6.81
N SER A 263 22.20 -28.55 6.64
CA SER A 263 22.66 -29.88 7.02
C SER A 263 23.83 -30.38 6.17
N SER A 264 23.94 -29.86 4.95
CA SER A 264 25.08 -30.07 4.05
C SER A 264 26.34 -29.29 4.49
N VAL A 265 26.20 -28.35 5.44
CA VAL A 265 27.30 -27.54 5.97
C VAL A 265 27.33 -27.68 7.50
N ARG A 266 27.96 -28.75 7.99
CA ARG A 266 28.06 -29.13 9.43
C ARG A 266 28.22 -27.91 10.36
N PHE A 267 27.17 -27.68 11.16
CA PHE A 267 26.79 -26.40 11.75
C PHE A 267 27.52 -25.87 13.01
N PRO A 268 28.52 -26.51 13.67
CA PRO A 268 29.17 -25.84 14.80
C PRO A 268 30.06 -24.68 14.36
N ARG A 269 30.67 -24.79 13.18
CA ARG A 269 31.68 -23.81 12.71
C ARG A 269 31.08 -22.65 11.92
N VAL A 270 29.92 -22.79 11.26
CA VAL A 270 29.33 -21.65 10.50
C VAL A 270 28.64 -20.64 11.41
N VAL A 271 27.97 -21.09 12.48
CA VAL A 271 27.50 -20.16 13.52
C VAL A 271 28.69 -19.48 14.19
N GLY A 272 29.77 -20.22 14.46
CA GLY A 272 31.03 -19.66 14.95
C GLY A 272 31.68 -18.67 13.98
N VAL A 273 31.71 -18.95 12.68
CA VAL A 273 32.30 -18.10 11.64
C VAL A 273 31.43 -16.88 11.35
N LEU A 274 30.09 -16.98 11.38
CA LEU A 274 29.19 -15.84 11.24
C LEU A 274 29.23 -14.94 12.50
N ILE A 275 29.37 -15.52 13.69
CA ILE A 275 29.62 -14.77 14.94
C ILE A 275 31.03 -14.15 14.94
N TYR A 276 32.04 -14.85 14.41
CA TYR A 276 33.43 -14.37 14.30
C TYR A 276 33.59 -13.31 13.20
N GLN A 277 32.88 -13.45 12.07
CA GLN A 277 32.79 -12.45 10.99
C GLN A 277 32.05 -11.18 11.45
N ARG A 278 31.10 -11.31 12.39
CA ARG A 278 30.50 -10.15 13.07
C ARG A 278 31.52 -9.37 13.90
N TRP A 279 32.66 -9.98 14.31
CA TRP A 279 33.61 -9.34 15.23
C TRP A 279 35.04 -9.08 14.74
N HIS A 280 35.85 -9.93 14.07
CA HIS A 280 37.21 -9.50 13.63
C HIS A 280 37.91 -10.32 12.50
N LYS A 281 38.19 -9.64 11.36
CA LYS A 281 39.25 -9.86 10.32
C LYS A 281 39.18 -11.07 9.33
N PRO A 282 39.80 -10.96 8.12
CA PRO A 282 39.59 -11.88 6.99
C PRO A 282 40.51 -13.12 7.02
N MET A 283 40.01 -14.28 6.59
CA MET A 283 40.81 -15.51 6.43
C MET A 283 41.07 -15.84 4.96
N THR A 284 42.34 -16.14 4.65
CA THR A 284 42.84 -16.77 3.43
C THR A 284 42.57 -18.29 3.42
N ARG A 285 42.43 -18.86 2.22
CA ARG A 285 42.17 -20.28 1.95
C ARG A 285 43.29 -21.18 2.49
N GLU A 286 43.02 -21.97 3.52
CA GLU A 286 43.70 -23.24 3.75
C GLU A 286 42.73 -24.28 4.33
N VAL A 287 42.92 -25.53 3.91
CA VAL A 287 42.04 -26.69 4.17
C VAL A 287 42.33 -27.24 5.57
N ILE A 288 41.29 -27.42 6.39
CA ILE A 288 41.38 -28.08 7.70
C ILE A 288 40.77 -29.49 7.59
N GLU A 289 41.59 -30.54 7.71
CA GLU A 289 41.12 -31.92 7.90
C GLU A 289 40.80 -32.19 9.38
N VAL A 290 39.62 -32.76 9.69
CA VAL A 290 39.29 -33.35 11.00
C VAL A 290 38.34 -34.53 10.84
N GLU A 291 38.63 -35.61 11.57
CA GLU A 291 37.92 -36.89 11.61
C GLU A 291 36.44 -36.82 12.07
N MET A 292 35.67 -37.82 11.62
CA MET A 292 34.22 -37.91 11.77
C MET A 292 33.77 -38.39 13.16
N ILE A 293 32.72 -37.76 13.70
CA ILE A 293 31.87 -38.35 14.74
C ILE A 293 30.58 -38.84 14.05
N GLN A 294 30.25 -40.12 14.27
CA GLN A 294 29.06 -40.79 13.74
C GLN A 294 27.79 -40.31 14.46
N VAL A 295 26.76 -39.92 13.70
CA VAL A 295 25.42 -39.60 14.21
C VAL A 295 24.41 -40.56 13.56
N PRO A 296 23.44 -41.15 14.29
CA PRO A 296 22.75 -42.38 13.87
C PRO A 296 21.61 -42.20 12.85
N TRP A 297 21.34 -40.99 12.36
CA TRP A 297 20.30 -40.73 11.37
C TRP A 297 20.81 -39.76 10.31
N ASN A 298 21.08 -40.30 9.11
CA ASN A 298 21.54 -39.54 7.96
C ASN A 298 20.57 -39.73 6.78
N PRO A 299 19.70 -38.75 6.46
CA PRO A 299 18.85 -38.82 5.28
C PRO A 299 19.62 -38.53 3.96
N LEU A 300 20.93 -38.25 4.00
CA LEU A 300 21.77 -38.02 2.81
C LEU A 300 22.20 -39.31 2.08
N ALA A 301 21.48 -40.42 2.24
CA ALA A 301 21.72 -41.65 1.49
C ALA A 301 21.11 -41.63 0.07
N SER A 302 20.87 -40.46 -0.52
CA SER A 302 20.50 -40.31 -1.93
C SER A 302 21.71 -39.81 -2.73
N PRO A 303 22.38 -40.69 -3.51
CA PRO A 303 23.50 -40.28 -4.34
C PRO A 303 23.02 -39.35 -5.45
N GLY A 304 23.57 -38.13 -5.55
CA GLY A 304 23.43 -37.29 -6.75
C GLY A 304 22.89 -35.87 -6.55
N LEU A 305 22.54 -35.43 -5.34
CA LEU A 305 22.09 -34.05 -5.14
C LEU A 305 23.29 -33.07 -5.08
N GLN A 306 23.56 -32.38 -6.18
CA GLN A 306 24.50 -31.25 -6.24
C GLN A 306 23.74 -29.96 -5.91
N ILE A 307 24.00 -29.37 -4.75
CA ILE A 307 23.43 -28.06 -4.36
C ILE A 307 24.40 -26.96 -4.81
N THR A 308 23.95 -26.09 -5.71
CA THR A 308 24.73 -24.95 -6.23
C THR A 308 24.44 -23.66 -5.44
N PHE A 309 25.36 -22.70 -5.50
CA PHE A 309 25.23 -21.38 -4.85
C PHE A 309 23.92 -20.66 -5.24
N GLU A 310 23.52 -20.79 -6.50
CA GLU A 310 22.32 -20.21 -7.08
C GLU A 310 21.02 -20.73 -6.43
N ILE A 311 21.02 -21.97 -5.94
CA ILE A 311 19.89 -22.59 -5.23
C ILE A 311 19.74 -21.97 -3.83
N VAL A 312 20.87 -21.70 -3.16
CA VAL A 312 20.89 -21.06 -1.83
C VAL A 312 20.45 -19.60 -1.91
N GLU A 313 20.88 -18.88 -2.95
CA GLU A 313 20.50 -17.49 -3.19
C GLU A 313 19.00 -17.34 -3.49
N ARG A 314 18.43 -18.24 -4.31
CA ARG A 314 16.97 -18.29 -4.53
C ARG A 314 16.18 -18.65 -3.28
N ALA A 315 16.66 -19.59 -2.47
CA ALA A 315 15.96 -20.05 -1.28
C ALA A 315 15.94 -19.00 -0.15
N THR A 316 16.96 -18.15 -0.07
CA THR A 316 17.09 -17.08 0.93
C THR A 316 16.47 -15.76 0.50
N GLY A 317 15.93 -15.67 -0.72
CA GLY A 317 15.38 -14.44 -1.27
C GLY A 317 16.44 -13.40 -1.63
N GLY A 318 17.68 -13.83 -1.92
CA GLY A 318 18.78 -12.95 -2.33
C GLY A 318 19.42 -12.17 -1.17
N PHE A 319 19.50 -12.75 0.02
CA PHE A 319 20.11 -12.11 1.19
C PHE A 319 21.61 -11.84 0.91
N ASN A 320 22.00 -10.57 0.94
CA ASN A 320 23.33 -10.05 0.64
C ASN A 320 23.60 -8.94 1.66
N ASP A 321 24.86 -8.71 2.06
CA ASP A 321 25.32 -7.65 2.98
C ASP A 321 24.79 -6.22 2.70
N THR A 322 24.09 -6.00 1.58
CA THR A 322 23.48 -4.73 1.17
C THR A 322 21.94 -4.69 1.15
N ASN A 323 21.23 -5.79 1.47
CA ASN A 323 19.76 -5.81 1.64
C ASN A 323 19.33 -6.67 2.84
#